data_AF-A0A948UZZ0-F1
#
_entry.id   AF-A0A948UZZ0-F1
#
_cell.length_a   1.000
_cell.length_b   1.000
_cell.length_c   1.000
_cell.angle_alpha   90.00
_cell.angle_beta   90.00
_cell.angle_gamma   90.00
#
_symmetry.space_group_name_H-M   'P 1'
#
loop_
_entity.id
_entity.type
_entity.pdbx_description
1 polymer ?
#
loop_
_entity_poly.entity_id
_entity_poly.type
_entity_poly.pdbx_seq_one_letter_code
_entity_poly.pdbx_strand_id
1 'polypeptide(L)' 'MDLSIEVYQDKDNTYVASCFELDIHSHGETLNKAVNRLREVVNFYVASAEELGLVLEDFVA' A
#
# COMPACT_ATOMS: atom_id res chain seq x y z
N MET A 1 -11.11 -3.40 6.90
CA MET A 1 -9.66 -3.51 7.18
C MET A 1 -9.11 -2.11 7.24
N ASP A 2 -8.55 -1.71 8.37
CA ASP A 2 -7.87 -0.42 8.52
C ASP A 2 -6.37 -0.67 8.34
N LEU A 3 -5.77 -0.01 7.35
CA LEU A 3 -4.34 -0.10 7.06
C LEU A 3 -3.66 1.21 7.45
N SER A 4 -2.56 1.11 8.18
CA SER A 4 -1.74 2.27 8.50
C SER A 4 -0.80 2.57 7.34
N ILE A 5 -0.69 3.85 6.99
CA ILE A 5 0.27 4.29 5.97
C ILE A 5 1.19 5.31 6.61
N GLU A 6 2.48 4.99 6.65
CA GLU A 6 3.52 5.95 6.97
C GLU A 6 4.09 6.55 5.68
N VAL A 7 4.30 7.86 5.68
CA VAL A 7 4.93 8.56 4.56
C VAL A 7 6.15 9.30 5.07
N TYR A 8 7.29 9.07 4.44
CA TYR A 8 8.52 9.78 4.73
C TYR A 8 9.13 10.35 3.45
N GLN A 9 9.83 11.47 3.59
CA GLN A 9 10.59 12.07 2.51
C GLN A 9 11.91 11.31 2.34
N ASP A 10 12.20 10.91 1.11
CA ASP A 10 13.46 10.29 0.71
C ASP A 10 14.38 11.32 0.01
N LYS A 11 15.55 10.87 -0.45
CA LYS A 11 16.48 11.68 -1.23
C LYS A 11 15.79 12.29 -2.46
N ASP A 12 16.37 13.39 -2.94
CA ASP A 12 15.95 14.06 -4.17
C ASP A 12 14.50 14.60 -4.17
N ASN A 13 14.00 15.04 -3.01
CA ASN A 13 12.63 15.57 -2.85
C ASN A 13 11.52 14.59 -3.26
N THR A 14 11.77 13.31 -3.05
CA THR A 14 10.80 12.26 -3.31
C THR A 14 10.17 11.74 -2.02
N TYR A 15 9.10 10.97 -2.14
CA TYR A 15 8.32 10.46 -1.02
C TYR A 15 8.16 8.95 -1.16
N VAL A 16 8.27 8.27 -0.03
CA VAL A 16 7.93 6.85 0.09
C VAL A 16 6.71 6.72 0.99
N ALA A 17 5.69 6.02 0.50
CA ALA A 17 4.54 5.61 1.28
C ALA A 17 4.67 4.11 1.59
N SER A 18 4.50 3.75 2.87
CA SER A 18 4.78 2.44 3.43
C SER A 18 3.56 1.90 4.18
N CYS A 19 3.12 0.70 3.82
CA CYS A 19 2.10 -0.08 4.54
C CYS A 19 2.80 -1.30 5.14
N PHE A 20 3.10 -1.28 6.45
CA PHE A 20 3.89 -2.32 7.10
C PHE A 20 3.11 -3.63 7.25
N GLU A 21 1.79 -3.53 7.42
CA GLU A 21 0.89 -4.67 7.56
C GLU A 21 0.91 -5.59 6.33
N LEU A 22 1.23 -5.03 5.15
CA LEU A 22 1.29 -5.77 3.89
C LEU A 22 2.72 -5.90 3.34
N ASP A 23 3.72 -5.32 4.00
CA ASP A 23 5.10 -5.21 3.51
C ASP A 23 5.17 -4.60 2.08
N ILE A 24 4.37 -3.55 1.84
CA ILE A 24 4.29 -2.87 0.55
C ILE A 24 4.78 -1.43 0.69
N HIS A 25 5.63 -1.04 -0.25
CA HIS A 25 6.11 0.33 -0.38
C HIS A 25 5.81 0.87 -1.78
N SER A 26 5.61 2.18 -1.86
CA SER A 26 5.48 2.88 -3.13
C SER A 26 6.22 4.21 -3.07
N HIS A 27 6.59 4.70 -4.25
CA HIS A 27 7.40 5.91 -4.40
C HIS A 27 6.69 6.95 -5.26
N GLY A 28 6.91 8.24 -4.96
CA GLY A 28 6.39 9.35 -5.76
C GLY A 28 7.20 10.62 -5.61
N GLU A 29 7.22 11.43 -6.68
CA GLU A 29 7.78 12.79 -6.66
C GLU A 29 6.99 13.76 -5.76
N THR A 30 5.78 13.36 -5.34
CA THR A 30 4.96 14.11 -4.38
C THR A 30 4.34 13.14 -3.38
N LEU A 31 4.01 13.65 -2.20
CA LEU A 31 3.29 12.90 -1.17
C LEU A 31 2.03 12.23 -1.74
N ASN A 32 1.24 12.98 -2.52
CA ASN A 32 0.00 12.46 -3.11
C ASN A 32 0.27 11.35 -4.13
N LYS A 33 1.34 11.46 -4.92
CA LYS A 33 1.73 10.46 -5.92
C LYS A 33 2.19 9.15 -5.26
N ALA A 34 2.96 9.24 -4.18
CA ALA A 34 3.36 8.07 -3.39
C ALA A 34 2.12 7.38 -2.80
N VAL A 35 1.27 8.11 -2.07
CA VAL A 35 0.08 7.54 -1.44
C VAL A 35 -0.89 6.92 -2.46
N ASN A 36 -1.14 7.58 -3.59
CA ASN A 36 -2.07 7.05 -4.60
C ASN A 36 -1.54 5.76 -5.24
N ARG A 37 -0.24 5.66 -5.49
CA ARG A 37 0.36 4.42 -5.99
C ARG A 37 0.25 3.29 -4.98
N LEU A 38 0.48 3.57 -3.70
CA LEU A 38 0.27 2.57 -2.64
C LEU A 38 -1.17 2.05 -2.67
N ARG A 39 -2.16 2.95 -2.75
CA ARG A 39 -3.58 2.57 -2.84
C ARG A 39 -3.89 1.71 -4.06
N GLU A 40 -3.35 2.05 -5.22
CA GLU A 40 -3.53 1.25 -6.45
C GLU A 40 -3.00 -0.18 -6.27
N VAL A 41 -1.80 -0.32 -5.69
CA VAL A 41 -1.19 -1.63 -5.43
C VAL A 41 -2.01 -2.42 -4.40
N VAL A 42 -2.41 -1.78 -3.29
CA VAL A 42 -3.26 -2.42 -2.27
C VAL A 42 -4.59 -2.90 -2.87
N ASN A 43 -5.26 -2.04 -3.65
CA ASN A 43 -6.52 -2.40 -4.31
C ASN A 43 -6.33 -3.56 -5.31
N PHE A 44 -5.21 -3.59 -6.03
CA PHE A 44 -4.87 -4.71 -6.90
C PHE A 44 -4.73 -6.02 -6.11
N TYR A 45 -4.04 -6.01 -4.96
CA TYR A 45 -3.93 -7.19 -4.11
C TYR A 45 -5.28 -7.67 -3.57
N VAL A 46 -6.12 -6.74 -3.11
CA VAL A 46 -7.47 -7.04 -2.60
C VAL A 46 -8.32 -7.67 -3.71
N ALA A 47 -8.37 -7.06 -4.89
CA ALA A 47 -9.12 -7.60 -6.03
C ALA A 47 -8.59 -8.97 -6.48
N SER A 48 -7.27 -9.15 -6.51
CA SER A 48 -6.65 -10.43 -6.87
C SER A 48 -6.98 -11.54 -5.86
N ALA A 49 -7.02 -11.21 -4.56
CA ALA A 49 -7.40 -12.17 -3.52
C ALA A 49 -8.86 -12.61 -3.67
N GLU A 50 -9.77 -11.67 -3.92
CA GLU A 50 -11.18 -11.96 -4.19
C GLU A 50 -11.36 -12.86 -5.43
N GLU A 51 -10.64 -12.59 -6.51
CA GLU A 51 -10.65 -13.42 -7.73
C GLU A 51 -10.15 -14.85 -7.50
N LEU A 52 -9.21 -15.03 -6.57
CA LEU A 52 -8.67 -16.34 -6.18
C LEU A 52 -9.53 -17.06 -5.12
N GLY A 53 -10.63 -16.45 -4.67
CA GLY A 53 -11.49 -16.99 -3.62
C GLY A 53 -10.86 -16.95 -2.23
N LEU A 54 -9.86 -16.11 -2.01
CA LEU A 54 -9.23 -15.86 -0.72
C LEU A 54 -9.95 -14.72 -0.02
N VAL A 55 -10.39 -14.92 1.23
CA VAL A 55 -11.02 -13.87 2.03
C VAL A 55 -9.94 -13.22 2.89
N LEU A 56 -9.77 -11.90 2.80
CA LEU A 56 -8.74 -11.15 3.56
C LEU A 56 -8.87 -11.29 5.08
N GLU A 57 -10.01 -11.74 5.59
CA GLU A 57 -10.24 -12.07 7.00
C GLU A 57 -9.37 -13.23 7.48
N ASP A 58 -8.91 -14.11 6.59
CA ASP A 58 -8.07 -15.27 6.94
C ASP A 58 -6.60 -14.91 7.26
N PHE A 59 -6.17 -13.68 6.98
CA PHE A 59 -4.77 -13.23 7.16
C PHE A 59 -4.53 -12.46 8.47
N VAL A 60 -5.55 -12.34 9.33
CA VAL A 60 -5.42 -11.72 10.66
C VAL A 60 -5.77 -12.78 11.72
N ALA A 61 -4.75 -13.48 12.20
CA ALA A 61 -4.81 -14.39 13.33
C ALA A 61 -3.85 -13.96 14.44
#